data_AF-A0A2N1RNL4-F1
#
_entry.id   AF-A0A2N1RNL4-F1
#
_cell.length_a   1.000
_cell.length_b   1.000
_cell.length_c   1.000
_cell.angle_alpha   90.00
_cell.angle_beta   90.00
_cell.angle_gamma   90.00
#
_symmetry.space_group_name_H-M   'P 1'
#
loop_
_entity.id
_entity.type
_entity.pdbx_description
1 polymer ?
#
loop_
_entity_poly.entity_id
_entity_poly.type
_entity_poly.pdbx_seq_one_letter_code
_entity_poly.pdbx_strand_id
1 'polypeptide(L)' 'MSACMITQRDFLRTRWHEVRTARLELKKKLMDENIPVSEVRHNPEYRRLKKEQKHISKMIKHMEYKITRGLKNEA' A
#
# COMPACT_ATOMS: atom_id res chain seq x y z
N MET A 1 -18.45 -3.42 16.39
CA MET A 1 -17.88 -2.56 15.32
C MET A 1 -16.44 -2.92 14.95
N SER A 2 -15.61 -3.39 15.89
CA SER A 2 -14.20 -3.74 15.67
C SER A 2 -13.96 -4.81 14.60
N ALA A 3 -14.82 -5.83 14.48
CA ALA A 3 -14.69 -6.89 13.46
C ALA A 3 -14.75 -6.35 12.01
N CYS A 4 -15.64 -5.40 11.72
CA CYS A 4 -15.74 -4.77 10.39
C CYS A 4 -14.45 -4.00 10.03
N MET A 5 -13.86 -3.29 10.99
CA MET A 5 -12.60 -2.57 10.77
C MET A 5 -11.41 -3.51 10.58
N ILE A 6 -11.40 -4.66 11.25
CA ILE A 6 -10.37 -5.70 11.07
C ILE A 6 -10.43 -6.26 9.64
N THR A 7 -11.61 -6.67 9.17
CA THR A 7 -11.79 -7.16 7.80
C THR A 7 -11.37 -6.11 6.77
N GLN A 8 -11.73 -4.84 6.97
CA GLN A 8 -11.36 -3.76 6.07
C GLN A 8 -9.84 -3.49 6.07
N ARG A 9 -9.18 -3.56 7.23
CA ARG A 9 -7.71 -3.48 7.33
C ARG A 9 -7.05 -4.61 6.56
N ASP A 10 -7.56 -5.84 6.68
CA ASP A 10 -6.97 -7.00 6.03
C ASP A 10 -7.15 -6.95 4.51
N PHE A 11 -8.31 -6.48 4.03
CA PHE A 11 -8.50 -6.15 2.62
C PHE A 11 -7.47 -5.12 2.13
N LEU A 12 -7.25 -4.04 2.87
CA LEU A 12 -6.23 -3.05 2.50
C LEU A 12 -4.81 -3.62 2.53
N ARG A 13 -4.50 -4.54 3.44
CA ARG A 13 -3.18 -5.22 3.46
C ARG A 13 -2.99 -6.05 2.19
N THR A 14 -3.99 -6.85 1.80
CA THR A 14 -3.96 -7.59 0.53
C THR A 14 -3.74 -6.65 -0.65
N ARG A 15 -4.52 -5.57 -0.73
CA ARG A 15 -4.37 -4.56 -1.79
C ARG A 15 -3.00 -3.90 -1.79
N TRP A 16 -2.43 -3.63 -0.61
CA TRP A 16 -1.08 -3.09 -0.49
C TRP A 16 -0.03 -4.04 -1.09
N HIS A 17 -0.18 -5.34 -0.86
CA HIS A 17 0.71 -6.37 -1.42
C HIS A 17 0.59 -6.42 -2.94
N GLU A 18 -0.62 -6.41 -3.49
CA GLU A 18 -0.85 -6.37 -4.95
C GLU A 18 -0.15 -5.17 -5.60
N VAL A 19 -0.37 -3.96 -5.06
CA VAL A 19 0.24 -2.73 -5.58
C VAL A 19 1.76 -2.77 -5.43
N ARG A 20 2.28 -3.36 -4.34
CA ARG A 20 3.73 -3.57 -4.16
C ARG A 20 4.29 -4.48 -5.24
N THR A 21 3.65 -5.62 -5.50
CA THR A 21 4.07 -6.59 -6.51
C THR A 21 4.09 -5.95 -7.88
N ALA A 22 2.99 -5.31 -8.29
CA ALA A 22 2.91 -4.59 -9.56
C ALA A 22 4.01 -3.51 -9.71
N ARG A 23 4.32 -2.79 -8.62
CA ARG A 23 5.39 -1.77 -8.63
C ARG A 23 6.78 -2.38 -8.84
N LEU A 24 7.04 -3.54 -8.22
CA LEU A 24 8.31 -4.24 -8.33
C LEU A 24 8.47 -4.89 -9.70
N GLU A 25 7.41 -5.49 -10.23
CA GLU A 25 7.37 -6.04 -11.59
C GLU A 25 7.59 -4.94 -12.63
N LEU A 26 6.91 -3.80 -12.49
CA LEU A 26 7.12 -2.66 -13.39
C LEU A 26 8.56 -2.14 -13.30
N LYS A 27 9.13 -2.02 -12.09
CA LYS A 27 10.53 -1.63 -11.93
C LYS A 27 11.46 -2.59 -12.67
N LYS A 28 11.25 -3.90 -12.49
CA LYS A 28 12.05 -4.93 -13.13
C LYS A 28 11.95 -4.80 -14.65
N LYS A 29 10.73 -4.71 -15.18
CA LYS A 29 10.46 -4.58 -16.62
C LYS A 29 11.17 -3.36 -17.24
N LEU A 30 11.09 -2.20 -16.59
CA LEU A 30 11.78 -0.99 -17.06
C LEU A 30 13.31 -1.14 -16.99
N MET A 31 13.83 -1.81 -15.95
CA MET A 31 15.27 -2.08 -15.85
C MET A 31 15.74 -3.07 -16.94
N ASP A 32 14.93 -4.07 -17.27
CA ASP A 32 15.19 -5.03 -18.35
C ASP A 32 15.19 -4.32 -19.72
N GLU A 33 14.44 -3.22 -19.87
CA GLU A 33 14.45 -2.30 -21.02
C GLU A 33 15.64 -1.31 -21.02
N ASN A 34 16.64 -1.53 -20.17
CA ASN A 34 17.81 -0.65 -19.97
C ASN A 34 17.46 0.78 -19.50
N ILE A 35 16.27 1.00 -18.93
CA ILE A 35 15.92 2.30 -18.34
C ILE A 35 16.64 2.43 -16.99
N PRO A 36 17.46 3.47 -16.79
CA PRO A 36 18.20 3.64 -15.55
C PRO A 36 17.25 3.89 -14.37
N VAL A 37 17.68 3.47 -13.18
CA VAL A 37 16.86 3.53 -11.95
C VAL A 37 16.38 4.96 -11.63
N SER A 38 17.13 5.99 -12.03
CA SER A 38 16.72 7.40 -11.94
C SER A 38 15.44 7.65 -12.75
N GLU A 39 15.41 7.26 -14.02
CA GLU A 39 14.29 7.45 -14.93
C GLU A 39 13.07 6.59 -14.56
N VAL A 40 13.29 5.40 -13.99
CA VAL A 40 12.19 4.58 -13.44
C VAL A 40 11.39 5.35 -12.37
N ARG A 41 12.03 6.22 -11.59
CA ARG A 41 11.34 7.05 -10.59
C ARG A 41 10.46 8.13 -11.21
N HIS A 42 10.74 8.52 -12.46
CA HIS A 42 9.98 9.51 -13.22
C HIS A 42 8.83 8.87 -14.02
N ASN A 43 8.90 7.56 -14.30
CA ASN A 43 7.83 6.82 -14.97
C ASN A 43 6.45 7.07 -14.31
N PRO A 44 5.43 7.53 -15.06
CA PRO A 44 4.13 7.90 -14.51
C PRO A 44 3.43 6.76 -13.76
N GLU A 45 3.47 5.55 -14.31
CA GLU A 45 2.81 4.38 -13.70
C GLU A 45 3.54 3.93 -12.44
N TYR A 46 4.88 3.93 -12.45
CA TYR A 46 5.68 3.65 -11.26
C TYR A 46 5.37 4.65 -10.12
N ARG A 47 5.25 5.94 -10.47
CA ARG A 47 4.86 7.00 -9.53
C ARG A 47 3.44 6.81 -9.00
N ARG A 48 2.49 6.43 -9.86
CA ARG A 48 1.11 6.13 -9.48
C ARG A 48 1.06 4.99 -8.47
N LEU A 49 1.67 3.85 -8.77
CA LEU A 49 1.75 2.69 -7.87
C LEU A 49 2.42 3.06 -6.54
N LYS A 50 3.49 3.87 -6.56
CA LYS A 50 4.14 4.38 -5.34
C LYS A 50 3.21 5.26 -4.50
N LYS A 51 2.41 6.13 -5.13
CA LYS A 51 1.43 6.99 -4.45
C LYS A 51 0.29 6.16 -3.85
N GLU A 52 -0.24 5.20 -4.60
CA GLU A 52 -1.29 4.28 -4.16
C GLU A 52 -0.81 3.46 -2.95
N GLN A 53 0.40 2.87 -3.03
CA GLN A 53 1.00 2.16 -1.90
C GLN A 53 1.11 3.03 -0.64
N LYS A 54 1.53 4.30 -0.78
CA LYS A 54 1.61 5.26 0.33
C LYS A 54 0.23 5.61 0.90
N HIS A 55 -0.77 5.75 0.03
CA HIS A 55 -2.15 6.02 0.44
C HIS A 55 -2.71 4.86 1.27
N ILE A 56 -2.58 3.63 0.77
CA ILE A 56 -3.03 2.43 1.48
C ILE A 56 -2.33 2.28 2.83
N SER A 57 -1.01 2.53 2.92
CA SER A 57 -0.29 2.51 4.20
C SER A 57 -0.88 3.51 5.23
N LYS A 58 -1.28 4.71 4.78
CA LYS A 58 -1.93 5.68 5.68
C LYS A 58 -3.28 5.19 6.17
N MET A 59 -4.08 4.58 5.28
CA MET A 59 -5.38 4.04 5.64
C MET A 59 -5.27 2.87 6.63
N ILE A 60 -4.33 1.95 6.41
CA ILE A 60 -4.04 0.84 7.34
C ILE A 60 -3.68 1.41 8.71
N LYS A 61 -2.74 2.35 8.79
CA LYS A 61 -2.33 2.99 10.05
C LYS A 61 -3.51 3.65 10.78
N HIS A 62 -4.38 4.34 10.04
CA HIS A 62 -5.57 4.98 10.61
C HIS A 62 -6.57 3.97 11.16
N MET A 63 -6.78 2.85 10.46
CA MET A 63 -7.64 1.77 10.94
C MET A 63 -7.04 1.07 12.17
N GLU A 64 -5.75 0.78 12.17
CA GLU A 64 -5.06 0.19 13.32
C GLU A 64 -5.17 1.08 14.57
N TYR A 65 -5.05 2.39 14.39
CA TYR A 65 -5.27 3.36 15.47
C TYR A 65 -6.71 3.31 16.01
N LYS A 66 -7.72 3.29 15.12
CA LYS A 66 -9.13 3.21 15.52
C LYS A 66 -9.47 1.90 16.22
N ILE A 67 -8.98 0.77 15.72
CA ILE A 67 -9.16 -0.55 16.34
C ILE A 67 -8.57 -0.55 17.75
N THR A 68 -7.32 -0.09 17.89
CA THR A 68 -6.64 -0.04 19.20
C THR A 68 -7.37 0.86 20.19
N ARG A 69 -7.84 2.03 19.74
CA ARG A 69 -8.60 2.96 20.59
C ARG A 69 -9.97 2.40 20.98
N GLY A 70 -10.66 1.73 20.05
CA GLY A 70 -11.93 1.05 20.34
C GLY A 70 -11.76 -0.03 21.41
N LEU A 71 -10.74 -0.88 21.28
CA LEU A 71 -10.44 -1.93 22.25
C LEU A 71 -10.11 -1.38 23.65
N LYS A 72 -9.44 -0.23 23.75
CA LYS A 72 -9.15 0.43 25.04
C LYS A 72 -10.38 1.02 25.72
N ASN A 73 -11.45 1.30 24.99
CA ASN A 73 -12.69 1.84 25.54
C ASN A 73 -13.70 0.73 25.91
N GLU A 74 -13.48 -0.49 25.41
CA GLU A 74 -14.28 -1.69 25.71
C GLU A 74 -13.67 -2.53 26.87
N ALA A 75 -12.46 -2.18 27.32
CA ALA A 75 -11.74 -2.79 28.44
C ALA A 75 -11.80 -1.90 29.69
#